data_AF-A0A917VCR2-F1
#
_entry.id   AF-A0A917VCR2-F1
#
_cell.length_a   1.000
_cell.length_b   1.000
_cell.length_c   1.000
_cell.angle_alpha   90.00
_cell.angle_beta   90.00
_cell.angle_gamma   90.00
#
_symmetry.space_group_name_H-M   'P 1'
#
loop_
_entity.id
_entity.type
_entity.pdbx_description
1 polymer ?
#
loop_
_entity_poly.entity_id
_entity_poly.type
_entity_poly.pdbx_seq_one_letter_code
_entity_poly.pdbx_strand_id
1 'polypeptide(L)'
;MGAGISMDGSTAELGNITPVIIVPGSWSRSQLRYQAEHIAAMAVNNVGLNCAAARILVTSRNWPQREEFLGYLADTLRERDARHLYYPGAERRMADVLDRHPAAQRLGAGASDSSPWILITGLDATDTDEPLFREEFFGPVLAEVVLGTESAEHHLYTSVEWVNGQLWGDLCAAIIIDAKSTRRRPVRNALESAVSELRYGTVAVNHWPAITYALGSAPWGAWGGAGSLSQSGVGFVHNSQMFSDIEKVVLRGPFRSHPKPIWFPGHGDAYEIGRRLTAFQARPSLRGLGAVMLAVIGAVLFSRSGVARPRTILPRVIRRRRDQLRRL
;
A
#
# COMPACT_ATOMS: atom_id res chain seq x y z
N MET A 1 -30.89 -26.94 14.06
CA MET A 1 -30.71 -25.56 14.58
C MET A 1 -29.31 -25.50 15.15
N GLY A 2 -28.33 -25.11 14.33
CA GLY A 2 -26.93 -24.99 14.79
C GLY A 2 -26.80 -23.72 15.61
N ALA A 3 -26.32 -23.85 16.84
CA ALA A 3 -25.97 -22.71 17.67
C ALA A 3 -24.88 -21.91 16.94
N GLY A 4 -25.25 -20.77 16.37
CA GLY A 4 -24.30 -19.78 15.90
C GLY A 4 -23.50 -19.31 17.12
N ILE A 5 -22.18 -19.47 17.06
CA ILE A 5 -21.29 -18.84 18.05
C ILE A 5 -21.51 -17.33 17.88
N SER A 6 -22.16 -16.70 18.86
CA SER A 6 -22.17 -15.25 18.95
C SER A 6 -20.71 -14.84 19.23
N MET A 7 -20.11 -14.07 18.32
CA MET A 7 -18.79 -13.45 18.50
C MET A 7 -18.92 -12.12 19.24
N ASP A 8 -19.84 -12.04 20.21
CA ASP A 8 -20.06 -10.83 20.99
C ASP A 8 -18.88 -10.65 21.96
N GLY A 9 -17.84 -9.94 21.50
CA GLY A 9 -16.73 -9.47 22.33
C GLY A 9 -15.31 -9.69 21.81
N SER A 10 -15.12 -10.20 20.58
CA SER A 10 -13.78 -10.34 19.98
C SER A 10 -13.70 -9.68 18.61
N THR A 11 -12.61 -8.95 18.36
CA THR A 11 -12.27 -8.41 17.04
C THR A 11 -11.16 -9.24 16.42
N ALA A 12 -11.25 -9.53 15.13
CA ALA A 12 -10.22 -10.23 14.38
C ALA A 12 -9.99 -9.52 13.05
N GLU A 13 -8.72 -9.27 12.72
CA GLU A 13 -8.29 -8.67 11.45
C GLU A 13 -7.59 -9.72 10.61
N LEU A 14 -7.97 -9.87 9.35
CA LEU A 14 -7.40 -10.82 8.40
C LEU A 14 -6.83 -10.11 7.17
N GLY A 15 -6.43 -10.91 6.19
CA GLY A 15 -5.79 -10.47 4.96
C GLY A 15 -6.68 -9.63 4.04
N ASN A 16 -6.08 -9.10 2.98
CA ASN A 16 -6.78 -8.32 1.96
C ASN A 16 -6.01 -8.29 0.64
N ILE A 17 -6.70 -8.48 -0.49
CA ILE A 17 -6.14 -8.13 -1.79
C ILE A 17 -6.42 -6.65 -2.02
N THR A 18 -5.58 -5.78 -1.47
CA THR A 18 -5.79 -4.32 -1.54
C THR A 18 -5.76 -3.83 -2.98
N PRO A 19 -6.90 -3.37 -3.55
CA PRO A 19 -6.90 -2.74 -4.85
C PRO A 19 -6.42 -1.29 -4.76
N VAL A 20 -5.70 -0.86 -5.79
CA VAL A 20 -5.37 0.54 -6.05
C VAL A 20 -5.94 0.92 -7.41
N ILE A 21 -7.06 1.63 -7.38
CA ILE A 21 -7.76 2.11 -8.58
C ILE A 21 -7.06 3.37 -9.09
N ILE A 22 -6.51 3.31 -10.30
CA ILE A 22 -5.77 4.41 -10.92
C ILE A 22 -6.68 5.09 -11.94
N VAL A 23 -7.26 6.23 -11.56
CA VAL A 23 -8.24 6.93 -12.40
C VAL A 23 -7.54 7.61 -13.59
N PRO A 24 -7.94 7.30 -14.84
CA PRO A 24 -7.35 7.90 -16.03
C PRO A 24 -7.41 9.42 -16.01
N GLY A 25 -6.27 10.06 -16.22
CA GLY A 25 -6.13 11.50 -16.30
C GLY A 25 -4.93 11.91 -17.15
N SER A 26 -4.72 13.22 -17.32
CA SER A 26 -3.55 13.76 -18.00
C SER A 26 -2.55 14.27 -16.96
N TRP A 27 -1.61 13.42 -16.58
CA TRP A 27 -0.66 13.67 -15.51
C TRP A 27 0.66 14.17 -16.09
N SER A 28 1.31 15.12 -15.43
CA SER A 28 2.68 15.49 -15.76
C SER A 28 3.65 14.35 -15.45
N ARG A 29 4.84 14.36 -16.06
CA ARG A 29 5.90 13.38 -15.73
C ARG A 29 6.25 13.35 -14.25
N SER A 30 6.26 14.51 -13.58
CA SER A 30 6.52 14.58 -12.13
C SER A 30 5.37 14.02 -11.30
N GLN A 31 4.14 14.08 -11.78
CA GLN A 31 2.99 13.43 -11.15
C GLN A 31 3.03 11.91 -11.33
N LEU A 32 3.35 11.43 -12.53
CA LEU A 32 3.54 9.99 -12.80
C LEU A 32 4.62 9.39 -11.89
N ARG A 33 5.81 10.00 -11.83
CA ARG A 33 6.90 9.57 -10.95
C ARG A 33 6.51 9.57 -9.48
N TYR A 34 5.81 10.61 -9.03
CA TYR A 34 5.35 10.68 -7.65
C TYR A 34 4.39 9.54 -7.31
N GLN A 35 3.40 9.26 -8.17
CA GLN A 35 2.44 8.18 -7.91
C GLN A 35 3.06 6.79 -8.03
N ALA A 36 3.99 6.61 -8.98
CA ALA A 36 4.77 5.39 -9.08
C ALA A 36 5.53 5.13 -7.77
N GLU A 37 6.17 6.15 -7.21
CA GLU A 37 6.85 6.03 -5.92
C GLU A 37 5.89 5.84 -4.74
N HIS A 38 4.73 6.50 -4.78
CA HIS A 38 3.70 6.34 -3.76
C HIS A 38 3.18 4.90 -3.70
N ILE A 39 2.83 4.32 -4.86
CA ILE A 39 2.36 2.94 -4.96
C ILE A 39 3.48 1.95 -4.62
N ALA A 40 4.71 2.20 -5.09
CA ALA A 40 5.86 1.41 -4.67
C ALA A 40 6.02 1.44 -3.15
N ALA A 41 5.80 2.59 -2.49
CA ALA A 41 5.83 2.67 -1.03
C ALA A 41 4.80 1.74 -0.37
N MET A 42 3.57 1.67 -0.91
CA MET A 42 2.52 0.79 -0.40
C MET A 42 2.88 -0.69 -0.55
N ALA A 43 3.49 -1.05 -1.70
CA ALA A 43 3.83 -2.44 -2.03
C ALA A 43 5.09 -2.92 -1.30
N VAL A 44 6.13 -2.08 -1.24
CA VAL A 44 7.42 -2.49 -0.67
C VAL A 44 7.47 -2.35 0.84
N ASN A 45 6.63 -1.52 1.48
CA ASN A 45 6.69 -1.37 2.93
C ASN A 45 6.61 -2.74 3.62
N ASN A 46 7.52 -2.99 4.56
CA ASN A 46 7.65 -4.28 5.23
C ASN A 46 7.76 -5.51 4.28
N VAL A 47 8.37 -5.34 3.10
CA VAL A 47 8.53 -6.41 2.08
C VAL A 47 7.18 -6.92 1.55
N GLY A 48 6.15 -6.08 1.56
CA GLY A 48 4.79 -6.46 1.16
C GLY A 48 4.08 -7.36 2.17
N LEU A 49 4.63 -7.49 3.38
CA LEU A 49 4.08 -8.27 4.50
C LEU A 49 3.22 -7.39 5.40
N ASN A 50 2.31 -6.62 4.79
CA ASN A 50 1.29 -5.82 5.46
C ASN A 50 -0.08 -6.18 4.89
N CYS A 51 -1.12 -6.21 5.72
CA CYS A 51 -2.51 -6.44 5.29
C CYS A 51 -3.02 -5.35 4.32
N ALA A 52 -2.49 -4.13 4.42
CA ALA A 52 -2.82 -3.01 3.55
C ALA A 52 -1.78 -2.77 2.44
N ALA A 53 -0.89 -3.74 2.16
CA ALA A 53 0.05 -3.63 1.05
C ALA A 53 -0.73 -3.60 -0.27
N ALA A 54 -0.35 -2.73 -1.20
CA ALA A 54 -0.94 -2.72 -2.54
C ALA A 54 -0.68 -4.08 -3.21
N ARG A 55 -1.75 -4.73 -3.71
CA ARG A 55 -1.67 -6.04 -4.39
C ARG A 55 -2.05 -5.95 -5.86
N ILE A 56 -3.17 -5.29 -6.16
CA ILE A 56 -3.73 -5.18 -7.51
C ILE A 56 -3.87 -3.72 -7.90
N LEU A 57 -3.19 -3.32 -8.97
CA LEU A 57 -3.42 -2.06 -9.65
C LEU A 57 -4.55 -2.25 -10.66
N VAL A 58 -5.58 -1.42 -10.57
CA VAL A 58 -6.68 -1.42 -11.53
C VAL A 58 -6.46 -0.24 -12.47
N THR A 59 -6.20 -0.53 -13.74
CA THR A 59 -5.94 0.50 -14.76
C THR A 59 -6.95 0.41 -15.91
N SER A 60 -7.02 1.48 -16.70
CA SER A 60 -7.80 1.48 -17.95
C SER A 60 -6.90 1.15 -19.14
N ARG A 61 -7.37 0.25 -20.00
CA ARG A 61 -6.74 -0.05 -21.31
C ARG A 61 -6.55 1.22 -22.15
N ASN A 62 -7.49 2.15 -22.06
CA ASN A 62 -7.54 3.36 -22.87
C ASN A 62 -6.86 4.56 -22.20
N TRP A 63 -6.20 4.38 -21.05
CA TRP A 63 -5.41 5.45 -20.44
C TRP A 63 -4.09 5.63 -21.20
N PRO A 64 -3.85 6.75 -21.91
CA PRO A 64 -2.69 6.86 -22.80
C PRO A 64 -1.34 6.84 -22.08
N GLN A 65 -1.32 7.14 -20.78
CA GLN A 65 -0.11 7.18 -19.95
C GLN A 65 0.09 5.90 -19.12
N ARG A 66 -0.72 4.85 -19.34
CA ARG A 66 -0.64 3.58 -18.60
C ARG A 66 0.74 2.96 -18.67
N GLU A 67 1.27 2.74 -19.87
CA GLU A 67 2.60 2.14 -20.04
C GLU A 67 3.73 3.04 -19.49
N GLU A 68 3.63 4.36 -19.67
CA GLU A 68 4.59 5.32 -19.10
C GLU A 68 4.58 5.26 -17.56
N PHE A 69 3.40 5.18 -16.94
CA PHE A 69 3.24 5.02 -15.50
C PHE A 69 3.84 3.71 -14.98
N LEU A 70 3.51 2.58 -15.63
CA LEU A 70 4.03 1.26 -15.26
C LEU A 70 5.55 1.19 -15.42
N GLY A 71 6.11 1.87 -16.42
CA GLY A 71 7.56 2.04 -16.56
C GLY A 71 8.20 2.74 -15.37
N TYR A 72 7.66 3.89 -14.93
CA TYR A 72 8.16 4.58 -13.73
C TYR A 72 8.02 3.74 -12.45
N LEU A 73 6.95 2.95 -12.35
CA LEU A 73 6.76 2.05 -11.21
C LEU A 73 7.80 0.93 -11.21
N ALA A 74 8.02 0.28 -12.36
CA ALA A 74 9.03 -0.77 -12.51
C ALA A 74 10.44 -0.22 -12.21
N ASP A 75 10.78 0.97 -12.70
CA ASP A 75 12.04 1.64 -12.39
C ASP A 75 12.18 1.92 -10.90
N THR A 76 11.13 2.44 -10.27
CA THR A 76 11.14 2.70 -8.83
C THR A 76 11.39 1.42 -8.03
N LEU A 77 10.68 0.34 -8.34
CA LEU A 77 10.87 -0.96 -7.69
C LEU A 77 12.28 -1.52 -7.93
N ARG A 78 12.82 -1.35 -9.15
CA ARG A 78 14.17 -1.81 -9.52
C ARG A 78 15.26 -1.11 -8.71
N GLU A 79 15.06 0.16 -8.40
CA GLU A 79 15.99 0.92 -7.57
C GLU A 79 15.89 0.59 -6.07
N ARG A 80 14.97 -0.28 -5.63
CA ARG A 80 14.84 -0.67 -4.21
C ARG A 80 15.52 -1.99 -3.96
N ASP A 81 16.28 -2.04 -2.86
CA ASP A 81 16.93 -3.26 -2.43
C ASP A 81 15.89 -4.34 -2.10
N ALA A 82 16.06 -5.50 -2.72
CA ALA A 82 15.33 -6.72 -2.39
C ALA A 82 15.66 -7.12 -0.93
N ARG A 83 14.63 -7.54 -0.19
CA ARG A 83 14.74 -7.84 1.25
C ARG A 83 14.38 -9.28 1.55
N HIS A 84 14.85 -9.76 2.71
CA HIS A 84 14.59 -11.11 3.18
C HIS A 84 13.11 -11.31 3.52
N LEU A 85 12.59 -12.49 3.16
CA LEU A 85 11.24 -12.93 3.52
C LEU A 85 11.28 -13.60 4.89
N TYR A 86 10.70 -12.94 5.89
CA TYR A 86 10.70 -13.49 7.26
C TYR A 86 9.40 -14.20 7.63
N TYR A 87 8.34 -14.06 6.83
CA TYR A 87 7.02 -14.62 7.15
C TYR A 87 6.93 -16.09 6.70
N PRO A 88 6.42 -17.01 7.55
CA PRO A 88 6.30 -18.43 7.20
C PRO A 88 5.60 -18.67 5.85
N GLY A 89 6.17 -19.54 5.04
CA GLY A 89 5.64 -19.91 3.72
C GLY A 89 5.74 -18.83 2.64
N ALA A 90 6.31 -17.65 2.92
CA ALA A 90 6.43 -16.58 1.93
C ALA A 90 7.29 -16.98 0.73
N GLU A 91 8.41 -17.67 0.95
CA GLU A 91 9.28 -18.15 -0.14
C GLU A 91 8.53 -19.08 -1.11
N ARG A 92 7.79 -20.05 -0.57
CA ARG A 92 6.96 -20.96 -1.37
C ARG A 92 5.90 -20.20 -2.16
N ARG A 93 5.19 -19.25 -1.54
CA ARG A 93 4.20 -18.42 -2.23
C ARG A 93 4.82 -17.59 -3.36
N MET A 94 6.04 -17.08 -3.18
CA MET A 94 6.73 -16.36 -4.25
C MET A 94 7.14 -17.29 -5.40
N ALA A 95 7.59 -18.51 -5.10
CA ALA A 95 7.87 -19.51 -6.11
C ALA A 95 6.60 -19.88 -6.91
N ASP A 96 5.49 -20.15 -6.22
CA ASP A 96 4.21 -20.48 -6.85
C ASP A 96 3.71 -19.36 -7.79
N VAL A 97 3.93 -18.08 -7.42
CA VAL A 97 3.61 -16.93 -8.28
C VAL A 97 4.49 -16.93 -9.53
N LEU A 98 5.80 -17.12 -9.38
CA LEU A 98 6.75 -17.10 -10.50
C LEU A 98 6.58 -18.27 -11.46
N ASP A 99 6.16 -19.43 -10.97
CA ASP A 99 5.88 -20.61 -11.79
C ASP A 99 4.61 -20.41 -12.63
N ARG A 100 3.57 -19.77 -12.06
CA ARG A 100 2.32 -19.45 -12.77
C ARG A 100 2.47 -18.26 -13.72
N HIS A 101 3.29 -17.29 -13.34
CA HIS A 101 3.52 -16.05 -14.07
C HIS A 101 4.98 -15.97 -14.54
N PRO A 102 5.41 -16.79 -15.52
CA PRO A 102 6.81 -16.84 -15.96
C PRO A 102 7.28 -15.53 -16.62
N ALA A 103 6.34 -14.71 -17.11
CA ALA A 103 6.61 -13.39 -17.67
C ALA A 103 6.71 -12.28 -16.60
N ALA A 104 6.53 -12.60 -15.31
CA ALA A 104 6.62 -11.63 -14.23
C ALA A 104 8.00 -10.98 -14.19
N GLN A 105 8.02 -9.65 -14.05
CA GLN A 105 9.26 -8.92 -13.88
C GLN A 105 9.81 -9.14 -12.48
N ARG A 106 11.07 -9.56 -12.40
CA ARG A 106 11.82 -9.66 -11.14
C ARG A 106 12.71 -8.43 -11.01
N LEU A 107 12.37 -7.58 -10.05
CA LEU A 107 12.95 -6.25 -9.88
C LEU A 107 13.67 -6.13 -8.53
N GLY A 108 14.63 -5.22 -8.46
CA GLY A 108 15.43 -4.96 -7.26
C GLY A 108 16.66 -5.85 -7.18
N ALA A 109 17.76 -5.28 -6.70
CA ALA A 109 18.98 -6.02 -6.38
C ALA A 109 19.01 -6.39 -4.90
N GLY A 110 19.53 -7.56 -4.55
CA GLY A 110 19.63 -7.99 -3.15
C GLY A 110 20.69 -9.06 -2.96
N ALA A 111 20.92 -9.41 -1.70
CA ALA A 111 21.72 -10.59 -1.35
C ALA A 111 21.05 -11.87 -1.86
N SER A 112 21.80 -12.97 -1.91
CA SER A 112 21.30 -14.26 -2.43
C SER A 112 20.09 -14.82 -1.67
N ASP A 113 19.86 -14.37 -0.43
CA ASP A 113 18.75 -14.76 0.46
C ASP A 113 17.60 -13.72 0.50
N SER A 114 17.62 -12.73 -0.40
CA SER A 114 16.52 -11.77 -0.58
C SER A 114 15.55 -12.20 -1.68
N SER A 115 14.27 -11.84 -1.55
CA SER A 115 13.29 -12.01 -2.63
C SER A 115 13.25 -10.77 -3.52
N PRO A 116 13.23 -10.92 -4.86
CA PRO A 116 12.98 -9.79 -5.75
C PRO A 116 11.57 -9.21 -5.51
N TRP A 117 11.37 -7.97 -5.95
CA TRP A 117 10.04 -7.40 -6.16
C TRP A 117 9.46 -8.00 -7.43
N ILE A 118 8.29 -8.61 -7.33
CA ILE A 118 7.62 -9.27 -8.45
C ILE A 118 6.55 -8.32 -8.97
N LEU A 119 6.67 -7.89 -10.23
CA LEU A 119 5.68 -7.07 -10.92
C LEU A 119 5.06 -7.85 -12.09
N ILE A 120 3.74 -8.03 -12.04
CA ILE A 120 2.95 -8.68 -13.10
C ILE A 120 2.06 -7.62 -13.72
N THR A 121 1.96 -7.60 -15.05
CA THR A 121 1.18 -6.57 -15.76
C THR A 121 0.34 -7.22 -16.85
N GLY A 122 -0.83 -6.63 -17.11
CA GLY A 122 -1.69 -7.06 -18.20
C GLY A 122 -2.56 -8.26 -17.86
N LEU A 123 -2.87 -8.50 -16.58
CA LEU A 123 -3.81 -9.57 -16.21
C LEU A 123 -5.18 -9.32 -16.86
N ASP A 124 -5.81 -10.41 -17.31
CA ASP A 124 -7.14 -10.38 -17.87
C ASP A 124 -8.17 -10.27 -16.74
N ALA A 125 -8.96 -9.20 -16.76
CA ALA A 125 -10.01 -8.96 -15.78
C ALA A 125 -11.15 -9.99 -15.83
N THR A 126 -11.24 -10.77 -16.91
CA THR A 126 -12.26 -11.80 -17.11
C THR A 126 -11.79 -13.19 -16.71
N ASP A 127 -10.51 -13.36 -16.36
CA ASP A 127 -9.98 -14.63 -15.85
C ASP A 127 -10.41 -14.82 -14.38
N THR A 128 -11.52 -15.54 -14.19
CA THR A 128 -12.08 -15.84 -12.87
C THR A 128 -11.26 -16.86 -12.07
N ASP A 129 -10.32 -17.54 -12.72
CA ASP A 129 -9.46 -18.57 -12.12
C ASP A 129 -8.09 -18.03 -11.71
N GLU A 130 -7.77 -16.77 -12.04
CA GLU A 130 -6.53 -16.10 -11.65
C GLU A 130 -6.38 -16.08 -10.11
N PRO A 131 -5.39 -16.79 -9.55
CA PRO A 131 -5.21 -16.88 -8.10
C PRO A 131 -4.95 -15.52 -7.43
N LEU A 132 -4.29 -14.58 -8.14
CA LEU A 132 -3.99 -13.24 -7.62
C LEU A 132 -5.24 -12.41 -7.30
N PHE A 133 -6.43 -12.82 -7.76
CA PHE A 133 -7.70 -12.20 -7.42
C PHE A 133 -8.40 -12.89 -6.24
N ARG A 134 -8.03 -14.12 -5.89
CA ARG A 134 -8.79 -14.98 -4.98
C ARG A 134 -8.07 -15.32 -3.69
N GLU A 135 -6.75 -15.24 -3.69
CA GLU A 135 -5.91 -15.52 -2.53
C GLU A 135 -4.92 -14.39 -2.30
N GLU A 136 -4.77 -13.96 -1.05
CA GLU A 136 -3.74 -12.97 -0.73
C GLU A 136 -2.34 -13.59 -0.79
N PHE A 137 -1.54 -13.14 -1.76
CA PHE A 137 -0.12 -13.42 -1.82
C PHE A 137 0.64 -12.49 -0.88
N PHE A 138 0.68 -12.84 0.41
CA PHE A 138 1.30 -12.04 1.48
C PHE A 138 2.84 -11.91 1.32
N GLY A 139 3.31 -11.03 0.43
CA GLY A 139 4.73 -10.84 0.11
C GLY A 139 4.99 -9.76 -0.95
N PRO A 140 6.21 -9.72 -1.54
CA PRO A 140 6.65 -8.67 -2.47
C PRO A 140 6.09 -8.83 -3.91
N VAL A 141 4.77 -9.03 -4.04
CA VAL A 141 4.07 -9.17 -5.33
C VAL A 141 3.13 -7.98 -5.52
N LEU A 142 3.22 -7.36 -6.69
CA LEU A 142 2.29 -6.35 -7.18
C LEU A 142 1.86 -6.76 -8.60
N ALA A 143 0.56 -6.82 -8.85
CA ALA A 143 0.03 -7.12 -10.17
C ALA A 143 -0.85 -5.98 -10.70
N GLU A 144 -0.99 -5.91 -12.01
CA GLU A 144 -1.89 -4.97 -12.68
C GLU A 144 -2.92 -5.73 -13.52
N VAL A 145 -4.18 -5.36 -13.35
CA VAL A 145 -5.32 -5.79 -14.15
C VAL A 145 -5.82 -4.64 -15.00
N VAL A 146 -6.18 -4.94 -16.26
CA VAL A 146 -6.54 -3.93 -17.26
C VAL A 146 -8.02 -3.99 -17.60
N LEU A 147 -8.76 -2.93 -17.26
CA LEU A 147 -10.18 -2.81 -17.59
C LEU A 147 -10.40 -2.07 -18.92
N GLY A 148 -11.26 -2.61 -19.78
CA GLY A 148 -11.73 -1.94 -21.00
C GLY A 148 -12.73 -0.85 -20.67
N THR A 149 -12.27 0.39 -20.49
CA THR A 149 -13.11 1.52 -20.05
C THR A 149 -12.81 2.76 -20.88
N GLU A 150 -13.82 3.60 -21.12
CA GLU A 150 -13.75 4.68 -22.14
C GLU A 150 -13.49 6.07 -21.55
N SER A 151 -13.80 6.26 -20.26
CA SER A 151 -13.66 7.53 -19.58
C SER A 151 -13.26 7.34 -18.12
N ALA A 152 -12.87 8.41 -17.43
CA ALA A 152 -12.55 8.36 -16.01
C ALA A 152 -13.77 7.98 -15.14
N GLU A 153 -14.96 8.46 -15.51
CA GLU A 153 -16.22 8.12 -14.86
C GLU A 153 -16.57 6.64 -15.04
N HIS A 154 -16.54 6.16 -16.29
CA HIS A 154 -16.78 4.76 -16.61
C HIS A 154 -15.77 3.88 -15.86
N HIS A 155 -14.49 4.27 -15.86
CA HIS A 155 -13.46 3.54 -15.13
C HIS A 155 -13.71 3.44 -13.64
N LEU A 156 -14.17 4.50 -12.99
CA LEU A 156 -14.53 4.46 -11.57
C LEU A 156 -15.66 3.46 -11.30
N TYR A 157 -16.76 3.52 -12.06
CA TYR A 157 -17.88 2.59 -11.88
C TYR A 157 -17.49 1.13 -12.12
N THR A 158 -16.83 0.85 -13.24
CA THR A 158 -16.40 -0.51 -13.60
C THR A 158 -15.36 -1.05 -12.61
N SER A 159 -14.44 -0.20 -12.14
CA SER A 159 -13.45 -0.62 -11.15
C SER A 159 -14.11 -1.03 -9.84
N VAL A 160 -15.09 -0.25 -9.35
CA VAL A 160 -15.82 -0.53 -8.11
C VAL A 160 -16.59 -1.85 -8.23
N GLU A 161 -17.33 -2.03 -9.31
CA GLU A 161 -18.06 -3.27 -9.57
C GLU A 161 -17.11 -4.48 -9.61
N TRP A 162 -16.00 -4.35 -10.33
CA TRP A 162 -15.03 -5.42 -10.47
C TRP A 162 -14.33 -5.76 -9.15
N VAL A 163 -13.81 -4.77 -8.41
CA VAL A 163 -13.08 -5.07 -7.16
C VAL A 163 -14.01 -5.63 -6.08
N ASN A 164 -15.24 -5.13 -5.97
CA ASN A 164 -16.23 -5.67 -5.01
C ASN A 164 -16.68 -7.10 -5.36
N GLY A 165 -16.64 -7.47 -6.64
CA GLY A 165 -17.15 -8.76 -7.11
C GLY A 165 -16.09 -9.84 -7.31
N GLN A 166 -14.85 -9.46 -7.65
CA GLN A 166 -13.81 -10.39 -8.08
C GLN A 166 -12.67 -10.55 -7.08
N LEU A 167 -12.35 -9.51 -6.30
CA LEU A 167 -11.22 -9.58 -5.38
C LEU A 167 -11.64 -10.16 -4.02
N TRP A 168 -10.79 -11.04 -3.49
CA TRP A 168 -10.89 -11.50 -2.11
C TRP A 168 -10.39 -10.43 -1.13
N GLY A 169 -11.12 -10.28 -0.02
CA GLY A 169 -10.83 -9.33 1.04
C GLY A 169 -11.55 -8.00 0.88
N ASP A 170 -11.91 -7.42 2.02
CA ASP A 170 -12.73 -6.22 2.17
C ASP A 170 -12.16 -5.28 3.25
N LEU A 171 -10.86 -5.39 3.54
CA LEU A 171 -10.21 -4.56 4.56
C LEU A 171 -10.03 -3.12 4.10
N CYS A 172 -9.34 -2.92 2.97
CA CYS A 172 -9.08 -1.59 2.46
C CYS A 172 -8.90 -1.51 0.95
N ALA A 173 -9.22 -0.33 0.40
CA ALA A 173 -9.02 0.02 -1.01
C ALA A 173 -8.46 1.43 -1.14
N ALA A 174 -7.73 1.68 -2.23
CA ALA A 174 -7.21 3.00 -2.56
C ALA A 174 -7.69 3.47 -3.93
N ILE A 175 -7.94 4.77 -4.07
CA ILE A 175 -8.23 5.46 -5.34
C ILE A 175 -7.17 6.55 -5.53
N ILE A 176 -6.50 6.55 -6.67
CA ILE A 176 -5.55 7.59 -7.08
C ILE A 176 -6.18 8.43 -8.20
N ILE A 177 -6.41 9.71 -7.92
CA ILE A 177 -7.10 10.63 -8.83
C ILE A 177 -6.57 12.06 -8.73
N ASP A 178 -6.30 12.67 -9.88
CA ASP A 178 -5.74 14.01 -9.95
C ASP A 178 -6.78 15.13 -9.77
N ALA A 179 -6.31 16.28 -9.32
CA ALA A 179 -7.18 17.44 -9.05
C ALA A 179 -7.80 18.08 -10.32
N LYS A 180 -7.26 17.84 -11.52
CA LYS A 180 -7.88 18.32 -12.78
C LYS A 180 -9.09 17.46 -13.12
N SER A 181 -9.01 16.16 -12.88
CA SER A 181 -10.10 15.22 -13.07
C SER A 181 -11.26 15.48 -12.09
N THR A 182 -10.99 15.67 -10.79
CA THR A 182 -12.04 15.94 -9.78
C THR A 182 -12.79 17.27 -9.95
N ARG A 183 -12.25 18.21 -10.75
CA ARG A 183 -12.96 19.45 -11.10
C ARG A 183 -14.11 19.22 -12.07
N ARG A 184 -14.06 18.15 -12.88
CA ARG A 184 -15.12 17.79 -13.80
C ARG A 184 -16.28 17.19 -13.01
N ARG A 185 -17.49 17.74 -13.16
CA ARG A 185 -18.67 17.32 -12.39
C ARG A 185 -18.98 15.82 -12.54
N PRO A 186 -18.94 15.21 -13.75
CA PRO A 186 -19.22 13.79 -13.89
C PRO A 186 -18.20 12.92 -13.14
N VAL A 187 -16.89 13.19 -13.28
CA VAL A 187 -15.83 12.49 -12.52
C VAL A 187 -15.99 12.64 -11.01
N ARG A 188 -16.28 13.85 -10.52
CA ARG A 188 -16.47 14.08 -9.09
C ARG A 188 -17.64 13.26 -8.55
N ASN A 189 -18.76 13.23 -9.27
CA ASN A 189 -19.92 12.44 -8.87
C ASN A 189 -19.59 10.94 -8.88
N ALA A 190 -18.88 10.46 -9.90
CA ALA A 190 -18.42 9.08 -9.96
C ALA A 190 -17.44 8.73 -8.83
N LEU A 191 -16.58 9.67 -8.42
CA LEU A 191 -15.66 9.48 -7.29
C LEU A 191 -16.42 9.35 -5.97
N GLU A 192 -17.40 10.22 -5.69
CA GLU A 192 -18.20 10.12 -4.47
C GLU A 192 -19.05 8.84 -4.46
N SER A 193 -19.59 8.45 -5.62
CA SER A 193 -20.26 7.15 -5.78
C SER A 193 -19.29 6.00 -5.52
N ALA A 194 -18.07 6.05 -6.06
CA ALA A 194 -17.07 5.00 -5.83
C ALA A 194 -16.69 4.88 -4.35
N VAL A 195 -16.49 6.00 -3.66
CA VAL A 195 -16.22 6.00 -2.21
C VAL A 195 -17.39 5.40 -1.42
N SER A 196 -18.62 5.69 -1.83
CA SER A 196 -19.82 5.14 -1.20
C SER A 196 -19.97 3.64 -1.46
N GLU A 197 -19.78 3.20 -2.70
CA GLU A 197 -20.10 1.84 -3.16
C GLU A 197 -18.98 0.83 -2.94
N LEU A 198 -17.73 1.27 -2.71
CA LEU A 198 -16.64 0.37 -2.35
C LEU A 198 -16.95 -0.31 -1.02
N ARG A 199 -17.00 -1.65 -1.04
CA ARG A 199 -17.29 -2.50 0.11
C ARG A 199 -16.00 -2.87 0.83
N TYR A 200 -15.24 -1.84 1.21
CA TYR A 200 -14.00 -1.97 1.96
C TYR A 200 -14.09 -1.15 3.24
N GLY A 201 -13.61 -1.69 4.35
CA GLY A 201 -13.75 -1.04 5.65
C GLY A 201 -12.87 0.20 5.81
N THR A 202 -11.82 0.36 4.98
CA THR A 202 -11.15 1.65 4.74
C THR A 202 -11.05 1.97 3.25
N VAL A 203 -11.56 3.13 2.84
CA VAL A 203 -11.37 3.66 1.47
C VAL A 203 -10.48 4.90 1.53
N ALA A 204 -9.31 4.84 0.90
CA ALA A 204 -8.38 5.96 0.83
C ALA A 204 -8.38 6.62 -0.55
N VAL A 205 -8.56 7.94 -0.61
CA VAL A 205 -8.40 8.74 -1.83
C VAL A 205 -7.06 9.48 -1.76
N ASN A 206 -6.16 9.18 -2.70
CA ASN A 206 -4.80 9.70 -2.83
C ASN A 206 -3.87 9.43 -1.64
N HIS A 207 -4.19 8.45 -0.80
CA HIS A 207 -3.35 8.03 0.31
C HIS A 207 -3.23 6.51 0.39
N TRP A 208 -2.19 6.05 1.07
CA TRP A 208 -2.06 4.67 1.49
C TRP A 208 -3.06 4.37 2.62
N PRO A 209 -3.97 3.39 2.48
CA PRO A 209 -4.96 3.09 3.52
C PRO A 209 -4.37 2.75 4.89
N ALA A 210 -3.16 2.17 4.94
CA ALA A 210 -2.48 1.82 6.19
C ALA A 210 -2.25 3.01 7.14
N ILE A 211 -2.32 4.25 6.63
CA ILE A 211 -2.27 5.45 7.46
C ILE A 211 -3.42 5.46 8.47
N THR A 212 -4.62 5.00 8.07
CA THR A 212 -5.77 4.88 8.99
C THR A 212 -5.44 3.99 10.17
N TYR A 213 -4.82 2.83 9.94
CA TYR A 213 -4.32 1.97 11.02
C TYR A 213 -3.28 2.68 11.88
N ALA A 214 -2.31 3.35 11.26
CA ALA A 214 -1.22 4.03 11.96
C ALA A 214 -1.67 5.24 12.81
N LEU A 215 -2.79 5.87 12.50
CA LEU A 215 -3.35 6.97 13.30
C LEU A 215 -3.81 6.50 14.69
N GLY A 216 -4.18 5.23 14.85
CA GLY A 216 -4.57 4.63 16.12
C GLY A 216 -5.89 5.15 16.73
N SER A 217 -6.47 6.21 16.17
CA SER A 217 -7.73 6.81 16.63
C SER A 217 -8.94 6.47 15.75
N ALA A 218 -8.69 6.22 14.46
CA ALA A 218 -9.72 5.85 13.50
C ALA A 218 -9.97 4.34 13.56
N PRO A 219 -11.24 3.89 13.47
CA PRO A 219 -11.56 2.48 13.34
C PRO A 219 -10.81 1.84 12.18
N TRP A 220 -10.29 0.63 12.39
CA TRP A 220 -9.67 -0.18 11.35
C TRP A 220 -10.25 -1.58 11.39
N GLY A 221 -10.81 -1.99 10.27
CA GLY A 221 -11.38 -3.32 10.10
C GLY A 221 -12.19 -3.44 8.83
N ALA A 222 -12.84 -4.59 8.65
CA ALA A 222 -13.52 -4.95 7.42
C ALA A 222 -14.85 -4.22 7.21
N TRP A 223 -15.31 -4.20 5.96
CA TRP A 223 -16.57 -3.57 5.61
C TRP A 223 -17.78 -4.23 6.27
N GLY A 224 -18.78 -3.41 6.62
CA GLY A 224 -20.05 -3.87 7.22
C GLY A 224 -20.01 -4.15 8.72
N GLY A 225 -18.82 -4.06 9.35
CA GLY A 225 -18.65 -4.02 10.80
C GLY A 225 -19.04 -5.27 11.58
N ALA A 226 -19.46 -5.08 12.84
CA ALA A 226 -19.74 -6.18 13.76
C ALA A 226 -21.01 -6.94 13.30
N GLY A 227 -20.83 -8.17 12.81
CA GLY A 227 -21.90 -9.05 12.35
C GLY A 227 -21.88 -9.38 10.85
N SER A 228 -21.01 -8.74 10.06
CA SER A 228 -20.75 -9.19 8.69
C SER A 228 -19.84 -10.43 8.71
N LEU A 229 -20.17 -11.45 7.92
CA LEU A 229 -19.24 -12.53 7.60
C LEU A 229 -18.25 -12.00 6.55
N SER A 230 -17.35 -11.12 6.99
CA SER A 230 -16.35 -10.52 6.11
C SER A 230 -15.20 -11.49 5.84
N GLN A 231 -14.51 -11.27 4.72
CA GLN A 231 -13.33 -12.05 4.37
C GLN A 231 -12.08 -11.53 5.11
N SER A 232 -12.09 -10.26 5.50
CA SER A 232 -10.99 -9.61 6.23
C SER A 232 -11.19 -9.60 7.76
N GLY A 233 -12.10 -10.42 8.29
CA GLY A 233 -12.28 -10.61 9.73
C GLY A 233 -13.58 -9.99 10.28
N VAL A 234 -13.60 -9.66 11.57
CA VAL A 234 -14.79 -9.16 12.28
C VAL A 234 -14.47 -8.02 13.25
N GLY A 235 -15.34 -7.01 13.25
CA GLY A 235 -15.24 -5.85 14.13
C GLY A 235 -14.22 -4.81 13.65
N PHE A 236 -13.87 -3.89 14.55
CA PHE A 236 -12.91 -2.82 14.28
C PHE A 236 -11.94 -2.66 15.45
N VAL A 237 -10.64 -2.64 15.18
CA VAL A 237 -9.63 -2.17 16.12
C VAL A 237 -9.52 -0.63 16.07
N HIS A 238 -8.81 -0.04 17.03
CA HIS A 238 -8.53 1.41 17.08
C HIS A 238 -9.74 2.36 17.14
N ASN A 239 -10.96 1.85 17.33
CA ASN A 239 -12.20 2.62 17.52
C ASN A 239 -12.22 3.34 18.88
N SER A 240 -11.27 4.26 19.09
CA SER A 240 -11.02 4.96 20.35
C SER A 240 -12.21 5.82 20.81
N GLN A 241 -13.04 6.25 19.86
CA GLN A 241 -14.25 7.05 20.09
C GLN A 241 -15.50 6.18 20.28
N MET A 242 -15.38 4.85 20.20
CA MET A 242 -16.48 3.90 20.41
C MET A 242 -17.70 4.15 19.51
N PHE A 243 -17.48 4.48 18.23
CA PHE A 243 -18.58 4.57 17.27
C PHE A 243 -19.28 3.22 17.12
N SER A 244 -20.62 3.21 17.13
CA SER A 244 -21.44 2.06 16.75
C SER A 244 -21.68 2.05 15.24
N ASP A 245 -22.06 0.90 14.70
CA ASP A 245 -22.59 0.76 13.32
C ASP A 245 -21.66 1.34 12.24
N ILE A 246 -20.35 1.18 12.43
CA ILE A 246 -19.34 1.63 11.48
C ILE A 246 -19.44 0.77 10.21
N GLU A 247 -19.74 1.41 9.09
CA GLU A 247 -19.71 0.74 7.79
C GLU A 247 -18.29 0.74 7.19
N LYS A 248 -17.63 1.90 7.20
CA LYS A 248 -16.26 2.13 6.71
C LYS A 248 -15.66 3.43 7.22
N VAL A 249 -14.35 3.57 7.09
CA VAL A 249 -13.60 4.81 7.26
C VAL A 249 -13.14 5.34 5.91
N VAL A 250 -13.30 6.64 5.67
CA VAL A 250 -12.80 7.28 4.45
C VAL A 250 -11.66 8.24 4.76
N LEU A 251 -10.48 7.95 4.21
CA LEU A 251 -9.30 8.80 4.29
C LEU A 251 -9.14 9.57 2.97
N ARG A 252 -9.09 10.90 3.00
CA ARG A 252 -8.84 11.72 1.81
C ARG A 252 -7.60 12.58 1.99
N GLY A 253 -6.81 12.72 0.94
CA GLY A 253 -5.73 13.71 0.89
C GLY A 253 -5.42 14.22 -0.51
N PRO A 254 -4.39 15.07 -0.62
CA PRO A 254 -4.03 15.68 -1.89
C PRO A 254 -3.42 14.65 -2.84
N PHE A 255 -3.62 14.84 -4.15
CA PHE A 255 -2.98 14.01 -5.17
C PHE A 255 -1.45 13.95 -5.01
N ARG A 256 -0.81 14.99 -4.47
CA ARG A 256 0.59 14.92 -4.04
C ARG A 256 0.72 15.52 -2.66
N SER A 257 1.25 14.77 -1.71
CA SER A 257 1.60 15.28 -0.38
C SER A 257 2.94 16.02 -0.42
N HIS A 258 2.97 17.19 0.22
CA HIS A 258 4.19 17.92 0.52
C HIS A 258 4.15 18.37 2.00
N PRO A 259 5.16 18.05 2.82
CA PRO A 259 6.42 17.38 2.48
C PRO A 259 6.23 15.93 2.02
N LYS A 260 7.26 15.38 1.34
CA LYS A 260 7.26 13.99 0.89
C LYS A 260 7.06 13.09 2.12
N PRO A 261 6.11 12.13 2.10
CA PRO A 261 5.87 11.30 3.27
C PRO A 261 7.06 10.40 3.63
N ILE A 262 7.28 10.18 4.93
CA ILE A 262 8.48 9.48 5.46
C ILE A 262 8.53 7.99 5.09
N TRP A 263 7.39 7.39 4.74
CA TRP A 263 7.29 6.00 4.31
C TRP A 263 7.61 5.81 2.82
N PHE A 264 7.81 6.89 2.06
CA PHE A 264 8.24 6.77 0.67
C PHE A 264 9.66 6.19 0.64
N PRO A 265 9.92 5.17 -0.18
CA PRO A 265 11.18 4.44 -0.11
C PRO A 265 12.36 5.26 -0.64
N GLY A 266 12.12 6.36 -1.38
CA GLY A 266 13.14 7.34 -1.77
C GLY A 266 13.19 8.57 -0.87
N HIS A 267 12.71 8.50 0.38
CA HIS A 267 12.81 9.61 1.33
C HIS A 267 14.20 9.64 1.99
N GLY A 268 15.05 10.58 1.58
CA GLY A 268 16.46 10.65 1.98
C GLY A 268 16.72 10.74 3.50
N ASP A 269 15.82 11.38 4.26
CA ASP A 269 15.98 11.55 5.71
C ASP A 269 15.12 10.59 6.55
N ALA A 270 14.54 9.53 5.95
CA ALA A 270 13.62 8.64 6.66
C ALA A 270 14.27 7.99 7.90
N TYR A 271 15.54 7.57 7.78
CA TYR A 271 16.29 7.00 8.90
C TYR A 271 16.48 7.99 10.05
N GLU A 272 16.90 9.22 9.75
CA GLU A 272 17.17 10.22 10.78
C GLU A 272 15.88 10.71 11.45
N ILE A 273 14.81 10.89 10.67
CA ILE A 273 13.48 11.21 11.21
C ILE A 273 12.99 10.07 12.10
N GLY A 274 13.08 8.82 11.63
CA GLY A 274 12.71 7.63 12.40
C GLY A 274 13.47 7.53 13.71
N ARG A 275 14.80 7.70 13.69
CA ARG A 275 15.66 7.69 14.89
C ARG A 275 15.21 8.73 15.92
N ARG A 276 14.91 9.97 15.48
CA ARG A 276 14.44 11.04 16.36
C ARG A 276 13.04 10.79 16.88
N LEU A 277 12.15 10.27 16.03
CA LEU A 277 10.79 9.91 16.40
C LEU A 277 10.79 8.81 17.46
N THR A 278 11.61 7.77 17.30
CA THR A 278 11.79 6.71 18.29
C THR A 278 12.32 7.26 19.62
N ALA A 279 13.32 8.13 19.58
CA ALA A 279 13.84 8.75 20.80
C ALA A 279 12.79 9.62 21.51
N PHE A 280 11.96 10.35 20.75
CA PHE A 280 10.86 11.15 21.28
C PHE A 280 9.75 10.28 21.88
N GLN A 281 9.33 9.21 21.20
CA GLN A 281 8.35 8.25 21.70
C GLN A 281 8.83 7.59 23.01
N ALA A 282 10.12 7.25 23.10
CA ALA A 282 10.70 6.67 24.31
C ALA A 282 10.79 7.67 25.49
N ARG A 283 11.03 8.96 25.21
CA ARG A 283 11.14 10.03 26.21
C ARG A 283 10.55 11.34 25.70
N PRO A 284 9.22 11.53 25.81
CA PRO A 284 8.56 12.73 25.30
C PRO A 284 9.08 14.01 25.96
N SER A 285 9.44 14.99 25.13
CA SER A 285 9.85 16.33 25.59
C SER A 285 9.65 17.36 24.48
N LEU A 286 9.41 18.63 24.84
CA LEU A 286 9.29 19.73 23.86
C LEU A 286 10.55 19.84 22.98
N ARG A 287 11.73 19.60 23.56
CA ARG A 287 13.00 19.60 22.84
C ARG A 287 13.09 18.46 21.84
N GLY A 288 12.63 17.26 22.22
CA GLY A 288 12.54 16.11 21.32
C GLY A 288 11.55 16.34 20.17
N LEU A 289 10.38 16.93 20.47
CA LEU A 289 9.40 17.32 19.46
C LEU A 289 10.00 18.33 18.47
N GLY A 290 10.67 19.38 18.98
CA GLY A 290 11.39 20.34 18.14
C GLY A 290 12.45 19.69 17.25
N ALA A 291 13.19 18.70 17.77
CA ALA A 291 14.19 17.97 17.00
C ALA A 291 13.60 17.12 15.87
N VAL A 292 12.42 16.50 16.08
CA VAL A 292 11.67 15.79 15.04
C VAL A 292 11.18 16.78 13.97
N MET A 293 10.55 17.88 14.38
CA MET A 293 10.05 18.90 13.45
C MET A 293 11.16 19.50 12.58
N LEU A 294 12.32 19.80 13.18
CA LEU A 294 13.49 20.29 12.44
C LEU A 294 14.05 19.26 11.45
N ALA A 295 13.96 17.95 11.75
CA ALA A 295 14.38 16.92 10.81
C ALA A 295 13.46 16.87 9.58
N VAL A 296 12.15 16.96 9.80
CA VAL A 296 11.15 17.01 8.73
C VAL A 296 11.32 18.27 7.88
N ILE A 297 11.52 19.43 8.49
CA ILE A 297 11.75 20.70 7.76
C ILE A 297 13.09 20.68 7.03
N GLY A 298 14.14 20.17 7.67
CA GLY A 298 15.46 19.99 7.06
C GLY A 298 15.37 19.16 5.78
N ALA A 299 14.64 18.03 5.81
CA ALA A 299 14.43 17.19 4.64
C ALA A 299 13.81 17.96 3.46
N VAL A 300 12.89 18.88 3.73
CA VAL A 300 12.25 19.74 2.71
C VAL A 300 13.24 20.73 2.09
N LEU A 301 14.07 21.38 2.92
CA LEU A 301 15.00 22.41 2.47
C LEU A 301 16.17 21.84 1.65
N PHE A 302 16.72 20.69 2.06
CA PHE A 302 17.83 20.05 1.36
C PHE A 302 17.40 19.22 0.14
N SER A 303 16.14 18.75 0.09
CA SER A 303 15.58 18.13 -1.12
C SER A 303 15.39 19.13 -2.28
N ARG A 304 15.32 20.43 -2.01
CA ARG A 304 15.13 21.49 -3.04
C ARG A 304 16.44 21.96 -3.67
N SER A 305 17.59 21.76 -3.03
CA SER A 305 18.87 22.31 -3.47
C SER A 305 19.64 21.41 -4.43
N GLY A 306 19.18 20.19 -4.73
CA GLY A 306 19.86 19.26 -5.65
C GLY A 306 21.25 18.81 -5.19
N VAL A 307 21.67 19.19 -3.98
CA VAL A 307 22.96 18.83 -3.41
C VAL A 307 22.85 17.41 -2.87
N ALA A 308 23.49 16.46 -3.54
CA ALA A 308 23.66 15.11 -3.02
C ALA A 308 24.40 15.19 -1.68
N ARG A 309 23.73 14.84 -0.59
CA ARG A 309 24.41 14.62 0.70
C ARG A 309 25.24 13.34 0.60
N PRO A 310 26.43 13.29 1.24
CA PRO A 310 27.23 12.09 1.27
C PRO A 310 26.39 10.93 1.81
N ARG A 311 26.36 9.82 1.06
CA ARG A 311 25.71 8.57 1.47
C ARG A 311 26.10 8.29 2.91
N THR A 312 25.12 8.27 3.80
CA THR A 312 25.33 7.87 5.19
C THR A 312 25.86 6.43 5.13
N ILE A 313 27.13 6.26 5.50
CA ILE A 313 27.75 4.96 5.66
C ILE A 313 26.92 4.25 6.73
N LEU A 314 26.12 3.25 6.34
CA LEU A 314 25.47 2.37 7.30
C LEU A 314 26.57 1.81 8.22
N PRO A 315 26.36 1.76 9.54
CA PRO A 315 27.31 1.07 10.41
C PRO A 315 27.46 -0.38 9.94
N ARG A 316 28.69 -0.81 9.69
CA ARG A 316 29.02 -2.23 9.47
C ARG A 316 28.53 -3.01 10.69
N VAL A 317 27.47 -3.80 10.52
CA VAL A 317 27.07 -4.80 11.51
C VAL A 317 28.12 -5.91 11.50
N ILE A 318 29.08 -5.83 12.42
CA ILE A 318 30.00 -6.93 12.69
C ILE A 318 29.22 -7.98 13.49
N ARG A 319 28.74 -9.05 12.82
CA ARG A 319 28.24 -10.24 13.51
C ARG A 319 29.41 -10.89 14.25
N ARG A 320 29.36 -10.95 15.59
CA ARG A 320 30.22 -11.88 16.36
C ARG A 320 29.88 -13.31 15.93
N ARG A 321 30.89 -14.08 15.50
CA ARG A 321 30.77 -15.52 15.32
C ARG A 321 30.31 -16.15 16.64
N ARG A 322 29.17 -16.83 16.62
CA ARG A 322 28.79 -17.79 17.66
C ARG A 322 29.63 -19.05 17.45
N ASP A 323 30.84 -19.07 18.00
CA ASP A 323 31.65 -20.27 18.16
C ASP A 323 32.52 -20.11 19.41
N GLN A 324 31.91 -20.18 20.60
CA GLN A 324 32.65 -20.38 21.86
C GLN A 324 31.75 -20.82 23.03
N LEU A 325 30.85 -21.78 22.80
CA LEU A 325 30.24 -22.58 23.88
C LEU A 325 30.32 -24.07 23.54
N ARG A 326 31.55 -24.55 23.39
CA ARG A 326 31.93 -25.95 23.55
C ARG A 326 33.34 -26.00 24.14
N ARG A 327 33.42 -25.95 25.48
CA ARG A 327 34.40 -26.63 26.35
C ARG A 327 34.41 -25.95 27.73
N LEU A 328 34.26 -26.78 28.76
CA LEU A 328 34.20 -26.54 30.20
C LEU A 328 32.86 -26.02 30.70
#